data_AF-A0A7Y3A9V2-F1
#
_entry.id   AF-A0A7Y3A9V2-F1
#
_cell.length_a   1.000
_cell.length_b   1.000
_cell.length_c   1.000
_cell.angle_alpha   90.00
_cell.angle_beta   90.00
_cell.angle_gamma   90.00
#
_symmetry.space_group_name_H-M   'P 1'
#
loop_
_entity.id
_entity.type
_entity.pdbx_description
1 polymer ?
#
loop_
_entity_poly.entity_id
_entity_poly.type
_entity_poly.pdbx_seq_one_letter_code
_entity_poly.pdbx_strand_id
1 'polypeptide(L)'
;GAEDALLMGAFIGQVAHTVPVPIIGVATDPAEVQRLGLMTSRYEGPTGIVGVMLEAFREVGMPALSLWAATPHYLAANPNPKAMLALVEHAASILGLGVDTGELRQVTTEFSQRVDEAMESSGDFAEYVERLEEEGQPAMGMRGGNSDQLVSEIEDFLREQG
;
A
#
# COMPACT_ATOMS: atom_id res chain seq x y z
N GLY A 1 -16.71 -18.35 18.57
CA GLY A 1 -15.77 -17.22 18.76
C GLY A 1 -15.38 -16.73 17.37
N ALA A 2 -14.36 -15.89 17.25
CA ALA A 2 -13.71 -15.71 15.94
C ALA A 2 -13.02 -17.03 15.53
N GLU A 3 -13.03 -17.34 14.24
CA GLU A 3 -12.44 -18.57 13.67
C GLU A 3 -11.18 -18.28 12.85
N ASP A 4 -11.05 -17.05 12.35
CA ASP A 4 -9.92 -16.52 11.62
C ASP A 4 -9.69 -15.03 11.97
N ALA A 5 -8.56 -14.49 11.50
CA ALA A 5 -8.24 -13.07 11.65
C ALA A 5 -7.62 -12.47 10.38
N LEU A 6 -8.13 -11.32 9.95
CA LEU A 6 -7.55 -10.50 8.89
C LEU A 6 -7.02 -9.19 9.47
N LEU A 7 -5.72 -8.94 9.31
CA LEU A 7 -5.08 -7.68 9.67
C LEU A 7 -4.77 -6.86 8.41
N MET A 8 -4.75 -5.54 8.54
CA MET A 8 -4.42 -4.65 7.43
C MET A 8 -3.43 -3.59 7.90
N GLY A 9 -2.49 -3.25 7.02
CA GLY A 9 -1.50 -2.21 7.23
C GLY A 9 -1.04 -1.61 5.90
N ALA A 10 -0.22 -0.57 6.00
CA ALA A 10 0.45 0.03 4.86
C ALA A 10 1.88 0.38 5.24
N PHE A 11 2.75 0.49 4.25
CA PHE A 11 4.12 0.94 4.44
C PHE A 11 4.57 1.78 3.25
N ILE A 12 5.56 2.63 3.51
CA ILE A 12 6.18 3.47 2.49
C ILE A 12 7.15 2.62 1.67
N GLY A 13 6.91 2.57 0.36
CA GLY A 13 7.68 1.79 -0.59
C GLY A 13 8.18 2.57 -1.81
N GLN A 14 9.07 1.93 -2.55
CA GLN A 14 9.49 2.34 -3.89
C GLN A 14 8.48 1.82 -4.91
N VAL A 15 7.37 2.54 -5.07
CA VAL A 15 6.29 2.20 -5.99
C VAL A 15 5.74 3.47 -6.66
N ALA A 16 5.25 3.33 -7.89
CA ALA A 16 4.61 4.41 -8.61
C ALA A 16 3.14 4.58 -8.18
N HIS A 17 2.63 5.82 -8.17
CA HIS A 17 1.23 6.12 -7.92
C HIS A 17 0.33 5.81 -9.12
N THR A 18 0.90 5.61 -10.30
CA THR A 18 0.23 5.32 -11.58
C THR A 18 -0.14 3.85 -11.75
N VAL A 19 0.55 2.93 -11.07
CA VAL A 19 0.26 1.49 -11.12
C VAL A 19 -0.79 1.06 -10.09
N PRO A 20 -1.41 -0.12 -10.23
CA PRO A 20 -2.23 -0.71 -9.17
C PRO A 20 -1.43 -0.84 -7.86
N VAL A 21 -2.08 -0.62 -6.71
CA VAL A 21 -1.41 -0.67 -5.40
C VAL A 21 -0.92 -2.09 -5.14
N PRO A 22 0.39 -2.33 -4.95
CA PRO A 22 0.88 -3.65 -4.60
C PRO A 22 0.41 -4.07 -3.21
N ILE A 23 -0.22 -5.24 -3.13
CA ILE A 23 -0.67 -5.84 -1.86
C ILE A 23 0.21 -7.03 -1.51
N ILE A 24 0.90 -6.91 -0.38
CA ILE A 24 1.76 -7.95 0.17
C ILE A 24 0.98 -8.70 1.25
N GLY A 25 1.01 -10.03 1.18
CA GLY A 25 0.40 -10.93 2.15
C GLY A 25 1.44 -11.58 3.07
N VAL A 26 1.11 -11.67 4.35
CA VAL A 26 1.80 -12.54 5.31
C VAL A 26 0.76 -13.31 6.10
N ALA A 27 0.84 -14.63 6.10
CA ALA A 27 -0.14 -15.50 6.75
C ALA A 27 0.52 -16.51 7.68
N THR A 28 -0.26 -17.00 8.63
CA THR A 28 0.09 -18.14 9.51
C THR A 28 0.41 -19.41 8.72
N ASP A 29 -0.31 -19.65 7.62
CA ASP A 29 0.04 -20.63 6.58
C ASP A 29 0.49 -19.89 5.30
N PRO A 30 1.78 -19.93 4.92
CA PRO A 30 2.29 -19.30 3.71
C PRO A 30 1.62 -19.75 2.40
N ALA A 31 1.00 -20.93 2.37
CA ALA A 31 0.28 -21.41 1.20
C ALA A 31 -0.96 -20.55 0.88
N GLU A 32 -1.58 -19.94 1.89
CA GLU A 32 -2.73 -19.04 1.73
C GLU A 32 -2.38 -17.82 0.88
N VAL A 33 -1.20 -17.24 1.09
CA VAL A 33 -0.73 -16.05 0.35
C VAL A 33 -0.70 -16.33 -1.17
N GLN A 34 -0.18 -17.51 -1.55
CA GLN A 34 -0.11 -17.94 -2.94
C GLN A 34 -1.51 -18.25 -3.50
N ARG A 35 -2.36 -18.94 -2.72
CA ARG A 35 -3.74 -19.26 -3.10
C ARG A 35 -4.57 -18.00 -3.40
N LEU A 36 -4.31 -16.92 -2.68
CA LEU A 36 -4.98 -15.63 -2.81
C LEU A 36 -4.32 -14.72 -3.87
N GLY A 37 -3.23 -15.16 -4.52
CA GLY A 37 -2.52 -14.38 -5.54
C GLY A 37 -1.83 -13.12 -4.99
N LEU A 38 -1.53 -13.09 -3.70
CA LEU A 38 -0.89 -11.96 -3.03
C LEU A 38 0.64 -12.01 -3.21
N MET A 39 1.29 -10.85 -3.18
CA MET A 39 2.74 -10.80 -3.18
C MET A 39 3.30 -11.31 -1.86
N THR A 40 4.36 -12.11 -1.88
CA THR A 40 5.00 -12.60 -0.66
C THR A 40 6.00 -11.60 -0.10
N SER A 41 6.00 -11.39 1.22
CA SER A 41 7.05 -10.61 1.88
C SER A 41 8.39 -11.36 1.88
N ARG A 42 9.48 -10.63 1.64
CA ARG A 42 10.88 -11.09 1.86
C ARG A 42 11.59 -10.26 2.94
N TYR A 43 10.83 -9.51 3.74
CA TYR A 43 11.37 -8.59 4.72
C TYR A 43 11.97 -9.34 5.92
N GLU A 44 13.18 -8.95 6.28
CA GLU A 44 13.84 -9.33 7.53
C GLU A 44 14.22 -8.05 8.28
N GLY A 45 13.71 -7.88 9.50
CA GLY A 45 13.93 -6.67 10.29
C GLY A 45 12.95 -6.54 11.46
N PRO A 46 12.95 -5.40 12.17
CA PRO A 46 12.00 -5.15 13.25
C PRO A 46 10.56 -5.20 12.74
N THR A 47 9.66 -5.77 13.54
CA THR A 47 8.23 -5.86 13.26
C THR A 47 7.41 -5.05 14.26
N GLY A 48 6.24 -4.60 13.85
CA GLY A 48 5.23 -3.98 14.71
C GLY A 48 4.24 -4.99 15.31
N ILE A 49 3.19 -4.45 15.93
CA ILE A 49 2.13 -5.23 16.60
C ILE A 49 1.44 -6.24 15.67
N VAL A 50 1.30 -5.95 14.37
CA VAL A 50 0.69 -6.88 13.40
C VAL A 50 1.46 -8.19 13.30
N GLY A 51 2.80 -8.13 13.26
CA GLY A 51 3.63 -9.34 13.25
C GLY A 51 3.57 -10.11 14.57
N VAL A 52 3.51 -9.39 15.70
CA VAL A 52 3.33 -10.01 17.03
C VAL A 52 1.97 -10.73 17.11
N MET A 53 0.91 -10.11 16.60
CA MET A 53 -0.43 -10.70 16.56
C MET A 53 -0.48 -11.94 15.65
N LEU A 54 0.15 -11.89 14.47
CA LEU A 54 0.24 -13.05 13.58
C LEU A 54 0.95 -14.22 14.25
N GLU A 55 2.05 -13.97 14.96
CA GLU A 55 2.74 -15.03 15.70
C GLU A 55 1.86 -15.58 16.84
N ALA A 56 1.20 -14.72 17.61
CA ALA A 56 0.28 -15.15 18.65
C ALA A 56 -0.88 -16.00 18.10
N PHE A 57 -1.42 -15.67 16.93
CA PHE A 57 -2.43 -16.48 16.25
C PHE A 57 -1.89 -17.84 15.80
N ARG A 58 -0.64 -17.88 15.31
CA ARG A 58 0.06 -19.11 14.96
C ARG A 58 0.24 -20.02 16.17
N GLU A 59 0.62 -19.48 17.32
CA GLU A 59 0.83 -20.24 18.57
C GLU A 59 -0.45 -20.94 19.07
N VAL A 60 -1.62 -20.31 18.88
CA VAL A 60 -2.92 -20.88 19.27
C VAL A 60 -3.60 -21.67 18.14
N GLY A 61 -2.96 -21.79 16.97
CA GLY A 61 -3.48 -22.53 15.82
C GLY A 61 -4.67 -21.86 15.11
N MET A 62 -4.84 -20.54 15.26
CA MET A 62 -5.90 -19.79 14.58
C MET A 62 -5.39 -19.24 13.23
N PRO A 63 -6.05 -19.55 12.11
CA PRO A 63 -5.71 -19.00 10.81
C PRO A 63 -5.75 -17.46 10.83
N ALA A 64 -4.67 -16.85 10.38
CA ALA A 64 -4.61 -15.40 10.22
C ALA A 64 -3.80 -14.99 8.99
N LEU A 65 -4.22 -13.87 8.40
CA LEU A 65 -3.61 -13.21 7.24
C LEU A 65 -3.45 -11.72 7.55
N SER A 66 -2.34 -11.12 7.13
CA SER A 66 -2.16 -9.67 7.09
C SER A 66 -1.96 -9.20 5.65
N LEU A 67 -2.62 -8.11 5.30
CA LEU A 67 -2.48 -7.40 4.03
C LEU A 67 -1.71 -6.10 4.25
N TRP A 68 -0.76 -5.83 3.35
CA TRP A 68 0.08 -4.64 3.41
C TRP A 68 0.08 -3.92 2.07
N ALA A 69 -0.46 -2.70 2.05
CA ALA A 69 -0.38 -1.84 0.89
C ALA A 69 0.96 -1.10 0.83
N ALA A 70 1.67 -1.21 -0.28
CA ALA A 70 2.84 -0.38 -0.56
C ALA A 70 2.38 0.99 -1.07
N THR A 71 2.78 2.06 -0.39
CA THR A 71 2.45 3.44 -0.79
C THR A 71 3.68 4.15 -1.37
N PRO A 72 3.51 5.04 -2.36
CA PRO A 72 4.61 5.84 -2.87
C PRO A 72 5.19 6.73 -1.77
N HIS A 73 6.51 6.70 -1.61
CA HIS A 73 7.21 7.51 -0.59
C HIS A 73 7.03 9.02 -0.77
N TYR A 74 6.90 9.50 -2.00
CA TYR A 74 6.63 10.90 -2.28
C TYR A 74 5.18 11.33 -1.93
N LEU A 75 4.32 10.40 -1.52
CA LEU A 75 2.98 10.66 -1.00
C LEU A 75 2.85 10.36 0.50
N ALA A 76 3.96 10.09 1.20
CA ALA A 76 3.94 9.59 2.58
C ALA A 76 3.32 10.54 3.62
N ALA A 77 3.33 11.85 3.35
CA ALA A 77 2.79 12.85 4.26
C ALA A 77 1.27 12.99 4.23
N ASN A 78 0.60 12.39 3.24
CA ASN A 78 -0.84 12.53 3.03
C ASN A 78 -1.56 11.19 3.21
N PRO A 79 -2.83 11.20 3.66
CA PRO A 79 -3.68 10.02 3.56
C PRO A 79 -3.72 9.51 2.12
N ASN A 80 -3.56 8.21 1.92
CA ASN A 80 -3.56 7.60 0.60
C ASN A 80 -4.86 6.81 0.37
N PRO A 81 -5.92 7.44 -0.19
CA PRO A 81 -7.20 6.78 -0.42
C PRO A 81 -7.09 5.63 -1.42
N LYS A 82 -6.11 5.66 -2.34
CA LYS A 82 -5.86 4.56 -3.28
C LYS A 82 -5.42 3.29 -2.55
N ALA A 83 -4.54 3.42 -1.55
CA ALA A 83 -4.12 2.30 -0.70
C ALA A 83 -5.25 1.79 0.19
N MET A 84 -6.05 2.70 0.78
CA MET A 84 -7.21 2.33 1.58
C MET A 84 -8.23 1.54 0.75
N LEU A 85 -8.55 2.01 -0.45
CA LEU A 85 -9.47 1.35 -1.37
C LEU A 85 -9.00 -0.07 -1.70
N ALA A 86 -7.73 -0.22 -2.08
CA ALA A 86 -7.16 -1.52 -2.39
C ALA A 86 -7.25 -2.49 -1.20
N LEU A 87 -6.90 -2.05 0.01
CA LEU A 87 -7.01 -2.88 1.21
C LEU A 87 -8.45 -3.33 1.47
N VAL A 88 -9.41 -2.40 1.40
CA VAL A 88 -10.83 -2.69 1.63
C VAL A 88 -11.37 -3.67 0.60
N GLU A 89 -11.04 -3.50 -0.68
CA GLU A 89 -11.49 -4.38 -1.76
C GLU A 89 -10.90 -5.79 -1.64
N HIS A 90 -9.60 -5.89 -1.34
CA HIS A 90 -8.97 -7.18 -1.11
C HIS A 90 -9.55 -7.88 0.13
N ALA A 91 -9.74 -7.16 1.23
CA ALA A 91 -10.35 -7.70 2.43
C ALA A 91 -11.79 -8.17 2.18
N ALA A 92 -12.61 -7.36 1.51
CA ALA A 92 -13.99 -7.71 1.15
C ALA A 92 -14.04 -8.95 0.26
N SER A 93 -13.15 -9.04 -0.74
CA SER A 93 -13.02 -10.20 -1.62
C SER A 93 -12.66 -11.48 -0.85
N ILE A 94 -11.64 -11.41 0.03
CA ILE A 94 -11.18 -12.55 0.84
C ILE A 94 -12.26 -13.03 1.81
N LEU A 95 -12.97 -12.09 2.45
CA LEU A 95 -14.02 -12.38 3.43
C LEU A 95 -15.38 -12.71 2.77
N GLY A 96 -15.50 -12.58 1.45
CA GLY A 96 -16.77 -12.77 0.73
C GLY A 96 -17.85 -11.75 1.11
N LEU A 97 -17.45 -10.53 1.49
CA LEU A 97 -18.35 -9.47 1.92
C LEU A 97 -18.66 -8.49 0.79
N GLY A 98 -19.92 -8.08 0.68
CA GLY A 98 -20.32 -6.95 -0.14
C GLY A 98 -20.07 -5.65 0.62
N VAL A 99 -19.00 -4.93 0.29
CA VAL A 99 -18.71 -3.60 0.85
C VAL A 99 -18.94 -2.54 -0.23
N ASP A 100 -19.76 -1.55 0.06
CA ASP A 100 -19.94 -0.39 -0.83
C ASP A 100 -18.72 0.53 -0.70
N THR A 101 -17.94 0.65 -1.78
CA THR A 101 -16.76 1.51 -1.86
C THR A 101 -16.99 2.76 -2.72
N GLY A 102 -18.23 3.10 -3.08
CA GLY A 102 -18.56 4.19 -4.00
C GLY A 102 -17.92 5.53 -3.64
N GLU A 103 -18.13 6.02 -2.41
CA GLU A 103 -17.53 7.27 -1.93
C GLU A 103 -15.99 7.20 -1.91
N LEU A 104 -15.44 6.07 -1.45
CA LEU A 104 -13.99 5.88 -1.39
C LEU A 104 -13.36 5.88 -2.80
N ARG A 105 -14.01 5.26 -3.79
CA ARG A 105 -13.58 5.30 -5.20
C ARG A 105 -13.58 6.71 -5.76
N GLN A 106 -14.59 7.52 -5.43
CA GLN A 106 -14.64 8.91 -5.85
C GLN A 106 -13.45 9.68 -5.28
N VAL A 107 -13.22 9.59 -3.97
CA VAL A 107 -12.08 10.23 -3.29
C VAL A 107 -10.75 9.75 -3.86
N THR A 108 -10.61 8.46 -4.17
CA THR A 108 -9.41 7.91 -4.84
C THR A 108 -9.20 8.53 -6.22
N THR A 109 -10.26 8.71 -7.00
CA THR A 109 -10.17 9.29 -8.36
C THR A 109 -9.72 10.75 -8.29
N GLU A 110 -10.34 11.55 -7.43
CA GLU A 110 -9.98 12.96 -7.21
C GLU A 110 -8.57 13.12 -6.63
N PHE A 111 -8.14 12.18 -5.79
CA PHE A 111 -6.77 12.16 -5.29
C PHE A 111 -5.77 11.87 -6.40
N SER A 112 -6.01 10.83 -7.22
CA SER A 112 -5.11 10.50 -8.33
C SER A 112 -4.96 11.64 -9.32
N GLN A 113 -6.06 12.30 -9.70
CA GLN A 113 -6.01 13.46 -10.60
C GLN A 113 -5.15 14.60 -10.04
N ARG A 114 -5.30 14.93 -8.75
CA ARG A 114 -4.49 15.97 -8.11
C ARG A 114 -3.00 15.60 -8.04
N VAL A 115 -2.70 14.32 -7.80
CA VAL A 115 -1.31 13.86 -7.83
C VAL A 115 -0.76 13.97 -9.26
N ASP A 116 -1.50 13.55 -10.28
CA ASP A 116 -1.07 13.66 -11.67
C ASP A 116 -0.81 15.13 -12.05
N GLU A 117 -1.73 16.04 -11.72
CA GLU A 117 -1.61 17.49 -11.97
C GLU A 117 -0.40 18.13 -11.28
N ALA A 118 -0.12 17.75 -10.02
CA ALA A 118 1.06 18.24 -9.31
C ALA A 118 2.36 17.92 -10.06
N MET A 119 2.35 16.77 -10.75
CA MET A 119 3.51 16.12 -11.32
C MET A 119 3.76 16.47 -12.79
N GLU A 120 2.74 16.95 -13.51
CA GLU A 120 2.88 17.47 -14.88
C GLU A 120 3.89 18.62 -15.01
N SER A 121 4.17 19.32 -13.91
CA SER A 121 5.09 20.47 -13.90
C SER A 121 6.58 20.12 -13.80
N SER A 122 6.93 18.84 -13.55
CA SER A 122 8.31 18.40 -13.28
C SER A 122 8.78 17.28 -14.21
N GLY A 123 9.60 17.61 -15.20
CA GLY A 123 10.15 16.64 -16.16
C GLY A 123 11.03 15.54 -15.52
N ASP A 124 11.79 15.89 -14.48
CA ASP A 124 12.64 14.95 -13.74
C ASP A 124 11.79 13.92 -12.96
N PHE A 125 10.55 14.26 -12.62
CA PHE A 125 9.65 13.35 -11.92
C PHE A 125 9.06 12.29 -12.84
N ALA A 126 8.74 12.63 -14.09
CA ALA A 126 8.20 11.66 -15.05
C ALA A 126 9.17 10.49 -15.28
N GLU A 127 10.46 10.78 -15.49
CA GLU A 127 11.51 9.77 -15.62
C GLU A 127 11.64 8.93 -14.34
N TYR A 128 11.45 9.56 -13.17
CA TYR A 128 11.49 8.83 -11.91
C TYR A 128 10.32 7.86 -11.73
N VAL A 129 9.11 8.28 -12.07
CA VAL A 129 7.91 7.41 -12.03
C VAL A 129 8.09 6.25 -12.99
N GLU A 130 8.53 6.49 -14.22
CA GLU A 130 8.77 5.45 -15.23
C GLU A 130 9.75 4.39 -14.69
N ARG A 131 10.85 4.82 -14.04
CA ARG A 131 11.78 3.89 -13.39
C ARG A 131 11.11 3.03 -12.30
N LEU A 132 10.22 3.61 -11.49
CA LEU A 132 9.48 2.87 -10.46
C LEU A 132 8.48 1.88 -11.08
N GLU A 133 7.89 2.21 -12.22
CA GLU A 133 7.03 1.29 -12.97
C GLU A 133 7.82 0.10 -13.53
N GLU A 134 9.02 0.33 -14.05
CA GLU A 134 9.92 -0.71 -14.57
C GLU A 134 10.45 -1.65 -13.48
N GLU A 135 10.76 -1.13 -12.29
CA GLU A 135 11.25 -1.95 -11.16
C GLU A 135 10.20 -2.99 -10.73
N GLY A 136 8.91 -2.67 -10.84
CA GLY A 136 7.76 -3.58 -10.75
C GLY A 136 7.57 -4.32 -9.41
N GLN A 137 8.56 -4.33 -8.52
CA GLN A 137 8.52 -5.01 -7.23
C GLN A 137 8.64 -3.99 -6.09
N PRO A 138 7.66 -3.92 -5.17
CA PRO A 138 7.73 -3.03 -4.03
C PRO A 138 8.90 -3.44 -3.13
N ALA A 139 9.84 -2.53 -2.93
CA ALA A 139 10.88 -2.66 -1.92
C ALA A 139 10.51 -1.86 -0.67
N MET A 140 10.69 -2.46 0.50
CA MET A 140 10.59 -1.75 1.78
C MET A 140 11.85 -0.92 2.00
N GLY A 141 11.68 0.36 2.34
CA GLY A 141 12.76 1.28 2.64
C GLY A 141 13.13 2.21 1.49
N MET A 142 13.65 3.39 1.84
CA MET A 142 14.12 4.39 0.90
C MET A 142 15.47 3.95 0.32
N ARG A 143 15.58 3.87 -1.01
CA ARG A 143 16.89 3.88 -1.67
C ARG A 143 17.32 5.34 -1.77
N GLY A 144 18.49 5.67 -1.21
CA GLY A 144 18.96 7.05 -1.12
C GLY A 144 18.90 7.78 -2.47
N GLY A 145 18.28 8.96 -2.48
CA GLY A 145 18.03 9.80 -3.65
C GLY A 145 17.41 11.14 -3.25
N ASN A 146 17.19 12.05 -4.20
CA ASN A 146 16.69 13.41 -3.96
C ASN A 146 15.16 13.45 -3.69
N SER A 147 14.65 12.50 -2.92
CA SER A 147 13.22 12.30 -2.64
C SER A 147 12.58 13.44 -1.85
N ASP A 148 13.36 14.13 -1.01
CA ASP A 148 12.83 15.08 -0.04
C ASP A 148 12.33 16.37 -0.69
N GLN A 149 12.98 16.78 -1.79
CA GLN A 149 12.55 17.94 -2.57
C GLN A 149 11.20 17.67 -3.25
N LEU A 150 11.06 16.50 -3.86
CA LEU A 150 9.84 16.06 -4.51
C LEU A 150 8.67 15.92 -3.52
N VAL A 151 8.92 15.36 -2.33
CA VAL A 151 7.92 15.29 -1.25
C VAL A 151 7.40 16.69 -0.91
N SER A 152 8.31 17.67 -0.74
CA SER A 152 7.93 19.05 -0.42
C SER A 152 7.08 19.70 -1.51
N GLU A 153 7.46 19.54 -2.78
CA GLU A 153 6.73 20.12 -3.92
C GLU A 153 5.30 19.55 -4.04
N ILE A 154 5.14 18.24 -3.83
CA ILE A 154 3.82 17.60 -3.81
C ILE A 154 2.99 18.07 -2.61
N GLU A 155 3.60 18.15 -1.43
CA GLU A 155 2.92 18.60 -0.22
C GLU A 155 2.36 20.01 -0.36
N ASP A 156 3.16 20.94 -0.89
CA ASP A 156 2.74 22.33 -1.08
C ASP A 156 1.57 22.40 -2.07
N PHE A 157 1.63 21.68 -3.20
CA PHE A 157 0.54 21.63 -4.17
C PHE A 157 -0.75 21.03 -3.59
N LEU A 158 -0.66 19.88 -2.90
CA LEU A 158 -1.82 19.22 -2.32
C LEU A 158 -2.45 20.04 -1.19
N ARG A 159 -1.67 20.87 -0.50
CA ARG A 159 -2.16 21.79 0.56
C ARG A 159 -2.87 23.01 -0.03
N GLU A 160 -2.42 23.54 -1.15
CA GLU A 160 -3.02 24.73 -1.79
C GLU A 160 -4.40 24.45 -2.44
N GLN A 161 -4.66 23.20 -2.82
CA GLN A 161 -5.88 22.76 -3.51
C GLN A 161 -6.90 22.04 -2.59
N GLY A 162 -6.65 21.97 -1.28
CA GLY A 162 -7.51 21.32 -0.27
C GLY A 162 -8.30 22.31 0.58
#